data_AF-A0A921LFJ5-F1
#
_entry.id   AF-A0A921LFJ5-F1
#
_cell.length_a   1.000
_cell.length_b   1.000
_cell.length_c   1.000
_cell.angle_alpha   90.00
_cell.angle_beta   90.00
_cell.angle_gamma   90.00
#
_symmetry.space_group_name_H-M   'P 1'
#
loop_
_entity.id
_entity.type
_entity.pdbx_description
1 polymer ?
#
loop_
_entity_poly.entity_id
_entity_poly.type
_entity_poly.pdbx_seq_one_letter_code
_entity_poly.pdbx_strand_id
1 'polypeptide(L)'
;MNIETAKQINLADYLHSLGYSPVKQQGINLWYKSPLRVETEASFKVNTERNQWYDFGLGKGGGIIELAAHLYATDHVPYLLERIAEQTPHVHPVSFSFGKQDSFGPSFQQLEIVPLSSPALLAYLQGRGIDLELAKRECSEARFTHNGKRYFAIAFPNGSGGFEVRNPYFKGCIAPKEISHIRQSGKARNTCYVFEGFMDYLSFLTLRQESCPNYPELDGQDYIVLNSVSNVNKALYPLGNYERIHCFFDNDHAGMEALRQIRKEYGRDRYIRDASQIYSGCKDLNEYLQKQVERKRQVQSAKGVRSQSPEKKNGFRL
;
A
#
# COMPACT_ATOMS: atom_id res chain seq x y z
N MET A 1 -6.45 33.25 -21.47
CA MET A 1 -5.74 32.44 -20.47
C MET A 1 -4.57 31.72 -21.14
N ASN A 2 -3.43 31.52 -20.47
CA ASN A 2 -2.31 30.75 -21.02
C ASN A 2 -2.23 29.32 -20.44
N ILE A 3 -1.37 28.46 -20.99
CA ILE A 3 -1.22 27.04 -20.61
C ILE A 3 -0.82 26.87 -19.14
N GLU A 4 0.09 27.71 -18.64
CA GLU A 4 0.58 27.61 -17.26
C GLU A 4 -0.52 27.98 -16.27
N THR A 5 -1.27 29.05 -16.54
CA THR A 5 -2.43 29.46 -15.76
C THR A 5 -3.52 28.38 -15.78
N ALA A 6 -3.79 27.78 -16.94
CA ALA A 6 -4.78 26.71 -17.04
C ALA A 6 -4.41 25.52 -16.15
N LYS A 7 -3.13 25.09 -16.14
CA LYS A 7 -2.66 23.97 -15.31
C LYS A 7 -2.83 24.17 -13.80
N GLN A 8 -2.99 25.42 -13.33
CA GLN A 8 -3.26 25.74 -11.92
C GLN A 8 -4.75 25.61 -11.55
N ILE A 9 -5.65 25.50 -12.53
CA ILE A 9 -7.08 25.32 -12.27
C ILE A 9 -7.31 23.93 -11.67
N ASN A 10 -7.97 23.89 -10.52
CA ASN A 10 -8.31 22.65 -9.85
C ASN A 10 -9.33 21.85 -10.70
N LEU A 11 -8.97 20.62 -11.04
CA LEU A 11 -9.82 19.74 -11.85
C LEU A 11 -11.16 19.42 -11.19
N ALA A 12 -11.22 19.36 -9.85
CA ALA A 12 -12.46 19.11 -9.14
C ALA A 12 -13.44 20.28 -9.30
N ASP A 13 -12.93 21.51 -9.18
CA ASP A 13 -13.73 22.73 -9.35
C ASP A 13 -14.18 22.90 -10.81
N TYR A 14 -13.29 22.59 -11.75
CA TYR A 14 -13.60 22.61 -13.18
C TYR A 14 -14.67 21.59 -13.57
N LEU A 15 -14.58 20.35 -13.05
CA LEU A 15 -15.62 19.35 -13.27
C LEU A 15 -16.95 19.75 -12.63
N HIS A 16 -16.89 20.40 -11.46
CA HIS A 16 -18.08 20.89 -10.78
C HIS A 16 -18.78 22.00 -11.57
N SER A 17 -18.03 22.95 -12.17
CA SER A 17 -18.63 24.00 -13.02
C SER A 17 -19.30 23.43 -14.27
N LEU A 18 -18.83 22.27 -14.74
CA LEU A 18 -19.46 21.49 -15.81
C LEU A 18 -20.64 20.61 -15.34
N GLY A 19 -20.99 20.65 -14.05
CA GLY A 19 -22.11 19.91 -13.47
C GLY A 19 -21.79 18.50 -12.98
N TYR A 20 -20.52 18.11 -12.93
CA TYR A 20 -20.09 16.80 -12.43
C TYR A 20 -19.73 16.85 -10.95
N SER A 21 -20.35 15.97 -10.16
CA SER A 21 -20.05 15.80 -8.74
C SER A 21 -19.41 14.44 -8.47
N PRO A 22 -18.43 14.36 -7.56
CA PRO A 22 -17.81 13.08 -7.22
C PRO A 22 -18.85 12.17 -6.55
N VAL A 23 -18.86 10.90 -6.94
CA VAL A 23 -19.71 9.87 -6.31
C VAL A 23 -19.07 9.26 -5.08
N LYS A 24 -17.74 9.32 -4.99
CA LYS A 24 -16.97 8.74 -3.88
C LYS A 24 -15.63 9.45 -3.76
N GLN A 25 -15.17 9.64 -2.53
CA GLN A 25 -13.82 10.09 -2.24
C GLN A 25 -13.04 9.00 -1.52
N GLN A 26 -11.78 8.77 -1.95
CA GLN A 26 -10.84 7.84 -1.33
C GLN A 26 -9.49 8.54 -1.16
N GLY A 27 -9.31 9.16 0.02
CA GLY A 27 -8.17 10.02 0.29
C GLY A 27 -8.12 11.20 -0.68
N ILE A 28 -7.00 11.32 -1.39
CA ILE A 28 -6.74 12.37 -2.40
C ILE A 28 -7.39 12.08 -3.75
N ASN A 29 -8.16 11.00 -3.87
CA ASN A 29 -8.79 10.60 -5.12
C ASN A 29 -10.30 10.81 -5.05
N LEU A 30 -10.81 11.64 -5.94
CA LEU A 30 -12.23 11.81 -6.20
C LEU A 30 -12.63 10.89 -7.35
N TRP A 31 -13.69 10.13 -7.17
CA TRP A 31 -14.24 9.22 -8.16
C TRP A 31 -15.53 9.81 -8.70
N TYR A 32 -15.65 9.83 -10.02
CA TYR A 32 -16.78 10.34 -10.78
C TYR A 32 -17.29 9.24 -11.70
N LYS A 33 -18.56 9.36 -12.08
CA LYS A 33 -18.97 8.79 -13.35
C LYS A 33 -18.24 9.54 -14.46
N SER A 34 -17.74 8.82 -15.45
CA SER A 34 -16.96 9.40 -16.54
C SER A 34 -17.75 10.54 -17.22
N PRO A 35 -17.17 11.74 -17.32
CA PRO A 35 -17.77 12.83 -18.09
C PRO A 35 -17.57 12.63 -19.59
N LEU A 36 -16.84 11.57 -20.00
CA LEU A 36 -16.47 11.30 -21.39
C LEU A 36 -17.35 10.21 -22.03
N ARG A 37 -18.15 9.48 -21.23
CA ARG A 37 -19.03 8.40 -21.69
C ARG A 37 -20.10 8.06 -20.66
N VAL A 38 -21.17 7.43 -21.10
CA VAL A 38 -22.24 6.95 -20.21
C VAL A 38 -21.77 5.71 -19.44
N GLU A 39 -21.96 5.71 -18.12
CA GLU A 39 -21.66 4.56 -17.27
C GLU A 39 -22.57 4.43 -16.03
N THR A 40 -22.64 3.21 -15.50
CA THR A 40 -23.38 2.89 -14.27
C THR A 40 -22.50 2.97 -13.04
N GLU A 41 -21.29 2.40 -13.09
CA GLU A 41 -20.29 2.39 -12.02
C GLU A 41 -19.20 3.43 -12.28
N ALA A 42 -18.78 4.15 -11.24
CA ALA A 42 -17.78 5.20 -11.37
C ALA A 42 -16.37 4.67 -11.59
N SER A 43 -15.74 5.16 -12.65
CA SER A 43 -14.39 4.71 -13.05
C SER A 43 -13.48 5.87 -13.45
N PHE A 44 -13.94 7.11 -13.30
CA PHE A 44 -13.14 8.30 -13.57
C PHE A 44 -12.56 8.84 -12.26
N LYS A 45 -11.24 8.94 -12.17
CA LYS A 45 -10.51 9.30 -10.95
C LYS A 45 -9.77 10.62 -11.12
N VAL A 46 -10.02 11.59 -10.26
CA VAL A 46 -9.23 12.82 -10.14
C VAL A 46 -8.37 12.76 -8.89
N ASN A 47 -7.07 12.96 -9.04
CA ASN A 47 -6.14 13.11 -7.94
C ASN A 47 -5.99 14.60 -7.59
N THR A 48 -6.40 14.99 -6.38
CA THR A 48 -6.46 16.39 -5.95
C THR A 48 -5.09 16.98 -5.60
N GLU A 49 -4.07 16.15 -5.31
CA GLU A 49 -2.71 16.62 -5.05
C GLU A 49 -1.93 16.85 -6.34
N ARG A 50 -2.01 15.91 -7.28
CA ARG A 50 -1.31 16.00 -8.57
C ARG A 50 -2.08 16.83 -9.59
N ASN A 51 -3.32 17.18 -9.29
CA ASN A 51 -4.27 17.83 -10.19
C ASN A 51 -4.34 17.13 -11.56
N GLN A 52 -4.50 15.80 -11.52
CA GLN A 52 -4.52 14.93 -12.69
C GLN A 52 -5.71 13.98 -12.65
N TRP A 53 -6.26 13.65 -13.81
CA TRP A 53 -7.36 12.70 -13.94
C TRP A 53 -6.92 11.42 -14.68
N TYR A 54 -7.67 10.35 -14.46
CA TYR A 54 -7.54 9.09 -15.19
C TYR A 54 -8.91 8.40 -15.29
N ASP A 55 -9.33 8.04 -16.50
CA ASP A 55 -10.51 7.23 -16.78
C ASP A 55 -10.10 5.77 -17.00
N PHE A 56 -10.51 4.89 -16.08
CA PHE A 56 -10.16 3.48 -16.13
C PHE A 56 -10.87 2.71 -17.25
N GLY A 57 -12.03 3.19 -17.74
CA GLY A 57 -12.72 2.55 -18.86
C GLY A 57 -12.18 2.96 -20.22
N LEU A 58 -11.56 4.13 -20.35
CA LEU A 58 -10.91 4.59 -21.59
C LEU A 58 -9.38 4.37 -21.59
N GLY A 59 -8.78 4.12 -20.43
CA GLY A 59 -7.33 4.01 -20.27
C GLY A 59 -6.59 5.33 -20.53
N LYS A 60 -7.29 6.46 -20.43
CA LYS A 60 -6.77 7.81 -20.72
C LYS A 60 -6.68 8.65 -19.45
N GLY A 61 -5.78 9.62 -19.45
CA GLY A 61 -5.62 10.55 -18.33
C GLY A 61 -4.73 11.73 -18.70
N GLY A 62 -4.66 12.71 -17.81
CA GLY A 62 -3.87 13.91 -18.02
C GLY A 62 -4.21 15.02 -17.04
N GLY A 63 -3.83 16.26 -17.37
CA GLY A 63 -4.27 17.46 -16.68
C GLY A 63 -5.54 18.03 -17.31
N ILE A 64 -5.82 19.30 -17.00
CA ILE A 64 -7.02 20.00 -17.48
C ILE A 64 -7.07 20.20 -18.99
N ILE A 65 -5.92 20.33 -19.66
CA ILE A 65 -5.87 20.53 -21.11
C ILE A 65 -6.25 19.24 -21.81
N GLU A 66 -5.69 18.11 -21.37
CA GLU A 66 -6.05 16.79 -21.89
C GLU A 66 -7.51 16.45 -21.58
N LEU A 67 -8.02 16.86 -20.41
CA LEU A 67 -9.44 16.69 -20.08
C LEU A 67 -10.34 17.48 -21.04
N ALA A 68 -10.05 18.77 -21.21
CA ALA A 68 -10.81 19.64 -22.10
C ALA A 68 -10.75 19.15 -23.55
N ALA A 69 -9.59 18.66 -24.01
CA ALA A 69 -9.44 18.08 -25.33
C ALA A 69 -10.41 16.90 -25.57
N HIS A 70 -10.60 16.07 -24.54
CA HIS A 70 -11.57 14.97 -24.60
C HIS A 70 -13.03 15.44 -24.51
N LEU A 71 -13.34 16.42 -23.66
CA LEU A 71 -14.70 16.94 -23.51
C LEU A 71 -15.20 17.69 -24.75
N TYR A 72 -14.32 18.47 -25.38
CA TYR A 72 -14.64 19.28 -26.56
C TYR A 72 -14.25 18.61 -27.89
N ALA A 73 -13.72 17.38 -27.84
CA ALA A 73 -13.30 16.59 -28.99
C ALA A 73 -12.42 17.35 -29.99
N THR A 74 -11.42 18.09 -29.49
CA THR A 74 -10.50 18.90 -30.30
C THR A 74 -9.15 19.03 -29.62
N ASP A 75 -8.08 19.19 -30.42
CA ASP A 75 -6.71 19.42 -29.98
C ASP A 75 -6.27 20.88 -30.15
N HIS A 76 -7.17 21.77 -30.61
CA HIS A 76 -6.86 23.18 -30.83
C HIS A 76 -6.71 23.94 -29.50
N VAL A 77 -5.48 24.02 -29.00
CA VAL A 77 -5.14 24.57 -27.67
C VAL A 77 -5.71 25.97 -27.39
N PRO A 78 -5.64 26.97 -28.30
CA PRO A 78 -6.24 28.28 -28.04
C PRO A 78 -7.73 28.22 -27.72
N TYR A 79 -8.49 27.43 -28.48
CA TYR A 79 -9.92 27.21 -28.24
C TYR A 79 -10.17 26.46 -26.93
N LEU A 80 -9.36 25.45 -26.59
CA LEU A 80 -9.48 24.77 -25.30
C LEU A 80 -9.24 25.73 -24.13
N LEU A 81 -8.25 26.60 -24.23
CA LEU A 81 -7.97 27.60 -23.20
C LEU A 81 -9.10 28.63 -23.07
N GLU A 82 -9.75 29.00 -24.18
CA GLU A 82 -10.94 29.85 -24.16
C GLU A 82 -12.10 29.14 -23.44
N ARG A 83 -12.40 27.88 -23.81
CA ARG A 83 -13.45 27.08 -23.15
C ARG A 83 -13.19 26.85 -21.68
N ILE A 84 -11.95 26.59 -21.27
CA ILE A 84 -11.62 26.45 -19.85
C ILE A 84 -11.84 27.80 -19.14
N ALA A 85 -11.41 28.91 -19.74
CA ALA A 85 -11.59 30.24 -19.16
C ALA A 85 -13.06 30.63 -19.03
N GLU A 86 -13.92 30.29 -20.00
CA GLU A 86 -15.37 30.51 -19.99
C GLU A 86 -16.10 29.76 -18.86
N GLN A 87 -15.55 28.64 -18.39
CA GLN A 87 -16.10 27.84 -17.29
C GLN A 87 -15.47 28.19 -15.92
N THR A 88 -14.55 29.15 -15.91
CA THR A 88 -13.85 29.72 -14.73
C THR A 88 -14.33 31.13 -14.26
N PRO A 89 -15.32 31.88 -14.86
CA PRO A 89 -15.63 33.26 -14.46
C PRO A 89 -16.28 33.44 -13.08
N HIS A 90 -16.76 32.36 -12.45
CA HIS A 90 -17.44 32.40 -11.15
C HIS A 90 -16.94 31.32 -10.19
N VAL A 91 -15.63 31.16 -10.08
CA VAL A 91 -15.05 30.44 -8.93
C VAL A 91 -15.14 31.33 -7.68
N HIS A 92 -16.37 31.63 -7.26
CA HIS A 92 -16.63 31.83 -5.84
C HIS A 92 -16.49 30.45 -5.19
N PRO A 93 -15.79 30.33 -4.05
CA PRO A 93 -15.74 29.07 -3.31
C PRO A 93 -17.12 28.80 -2.71
N VAL A 94 -18.04 28.27 -3.51
CA VAL A 94 -19.26 27.68 -2.97
C VAL A 94 -18.84 26.32 -2.44
N SER A 95 -18.49 26.34 -1.15
CA SER A 95 -18.04 25.18 -0.41
C SER A 95 -19.12 24.11 -0.48
N PHE A 96 -18.90 23.05 -1.26
CA PHE A 96 -19.64 21.80 -1.07
C PHE A 96 -19.31 21.32 0.34
N SER A 97 -20.20 21.59 1.28
CA SER A 97 -19.97 21.37 2.70
C SER A 97 -20.26 19.91 3.01
N PHE A 98 -19.26 19.05 2.84
CA PHE A 98 -18.97 18.12 3.92
C PHE A 98 -18.17 18.95 4.93
N GLY A 99 -18.84 19.33 6.02
CA GLY A 99 -18.43 20.25 7.08
C GLY A 99 -17.01 20.81 6.95
N LYS A 100 -16.92 22.14 6.79
CA LYS A 100 -15.69 22.93 6.96
C LYS A 100 -14.80 22.25 7.99
N GLN A 101 -13.72 21.68 7.49
CA GLN A 101 -12.55 21.59 8.31
C GLN A 101 -11.53 22.52 7.67
N ASP A 102 -11.37 23.66 8.35
CA ASP A 102 -10.37 24.71 8.20
C ASP A 102 -8.97 24.16 7.85
N SER A 103 -8.04 25.03 7.50
CA SER A 103 -6.61 24.73 7.51
C SER A 103 -6.20 23.84 8.70
N PHE A 104 -6.06 22.52 8.49
CA PHE A 104 -5.71 21.59 9.57
C PHE A 104 -4.22 21.26 9.49
N GLY A 105 -3.52 21.65 10.56
CA GLY A 105 -2.40 20.89 11.08
C GLY A 105 -2.76 19.40 11.27
N PRO A 106 -1.81 18.60 11.78
CA PRO A 106 -1.59 17.21 11.35
C PRO A 106 -2.87 16.40 11.11
N SER A 107 -2.94 15.73 9.95
CA SER A 107 -4.02 14.86 9.44
C SER A 107 -4.56 13.78 10.41
N PHE A 108 -3.93 13.64 11.58
CA PHE A 108 -4.33 12.81 12.70
C PHE A 108 -4.45 13.70 13.94
N GLN A 109 -5.66 13.94 14.42
CA GLN A 109 -5.88 14.60 15.71
C GLN A 109 -5.75 13.56 16.83
N GLN A 110 -5.11 13.93 17.94
CA GLN A 110 -4.91 13.03 19.09
C GLN A 110 -4.25 11.70 18.70
N LEU A 111 -3.16 11.78 17.91
CA LEU A 111 -2.38 10.60 17.58
C LEU A 111 -1.66 10.08 18.83
N GLU A 112 -2.01 8.87 19.24
CA GLU A 112 -1.33 8.11 20.28
C GLU A 112 -0.70 6.88 19.66
N ILE A 113 0.60 6.69 19.88
CA ILE A 113 1.30 5.45 19.55
C ILE A 113 1.44 4.65 20.84
N VAL A 114 0.80 3.49 20.88
CA VAL A 114 0.78 2.61 22.06
C VAL A 114 1.23 1.20 21.68
N PRO A 115 1.62 0.35 22.64
CA PRO A 115 1.93 -1.04 22.36
C PRO A 115 0.75 -1.77 21.68
N LEU A 116 1.07 -2.59 20.67
CA LEU A 116 0.08 -3.34 19.91
C LEU A 116 -0.67 -4.32 20.83
N SER A 117 -1.94 -4.02 21.11
CA SER A 117 -2.72 -4.75 22.11
C SER A 117 -4.20 -4.94 21.73
N SER A 118 -4.71 -4.20 20.74
CA SER A 118 -6.10 -4.33 20.28
C SER A 118 -6.41 -5.75 19.80
N PRO A 119 -7.41 -6.44 20.40
CA PRO A 119 -7.82 -7.77 19.96
C PRO A 119 -8.20 -7.83 18.48
N ALA A 120 -8.80 -6.78 17.94
CA ALA A 120 -9.21 -6.72 16.54
C ALA A 120 -8.00 -6.67 15.59
N LEU A 121 -6.94 -5.92 15.94
CA LEU A 121 -5.71 -5.87 15.14
C LEU A 121 -4.92 -7.19 15.24
N LEU A 122 -4.87 -7.77 16.43
CA LEU A 122 -4.24 -9.08 16.65
C LEU A 122 -4.96 -10.19 15.88
N ALA A 123 -6.30 -10.22 15.93
CA ALA A 123 -7.11 -11.16 15.15
C ALA A 123 -6.90 -10.98 13.63
N TYR A 124 -6.79 -9.73 13.16
CA TYR A 124 -6.47 -9.45 11.77
C TYR A 124 -5.08 -9.98 11.38
N LEU A 125 -4.04 -9.73 12.17
CA LEU A 125 -2.69 -10.24 11.92
C LEU A 125 -2.64 -11.77 11.94
N GLN A 126 -3.31 -12.39 12.90
CA GLN A 126 -3.45 -13.84 12.99
C GLN A 126 -4.17 -14.42 11.77
N GLY A 127 -5.23 -13.76 11.30
CA GLY A 127 -5.92 -14.12 10.06
C GLY A 127 -5.03 -14.02 8.82
N ARG A 128 -4.05 -13.11 8.83
CA ARG A 128 -3.00 -12.98 7.79
C ARG A 128 -1.82 -13.93 8.01
N GLY A 129 -1.91 -14.86 8.96
CA GLY A 129 -0.90 -15.86 9.27
C GLY A 129 0.34 -15.32 9.98
N ILE A 130 0.33 -14.08 10.45
CA ILE A 130 1.49 -13.43 11.09
C ILE A 130 1.62 -13.88 12.55
N ASP A 131 2.84 -14.18 12.98
CA ASP A 131 3.15 -14.46 14.38
C ASP A 131 2.93 -13.22 15.26
N LEU A 132 2.14 -13.37 16.32
CA LEU A 132 1.71 -12.24 17.14
C LEU A 132 2.83 -11.67 18.02
N GLU A 133 3.78 -12.50 18.45
CA GLU A 133 4.89 -12.04 19.28
C GLU A 133 5.90 -11.26 18.44
N LEU A 134 6.16 -11.69 17.20
CA LEU A 134 6.88 -10.88 16.21
C LEU A 134 6.14 -9.57 15.91
N ALA A 135 4.83 -9.61 15.65
CA ALA A 135 4.10 -8.39 15.33
C ALA A 135 4.11 -7.37 16.48
N LYS A 136 3.99 -7.81 17.74
CA LYS A 136 4.09 -6.92 18.92
C LYS A 136 5.48 -6.32 19.11
N ARG A 137 6.53 -7.02 18.67
CA ARG A 137 7.93 -6.55 18.73
C ARG A 137 8.20 -5.49 17.67
N GLU A 138 7.70 -5.72 16.46
CA GLU A 138 8.02 -4.91 15.28
C GLU A 138 7.04 -3.75 15.06
N CYS A 139 5.82 -3.83 15.58
CA CYS A 139 4.75 -2.87 15.34
C CYS A 139 4.17 -2.30 16.64
N SER A 140 3.57 -1.12 16.50
CA SER A 140 2.75 -0.47 17.53
C SER A 140 1.29 -0.37 17.06
N GLU A 141 0.43 0.17 17.89
CA GLU A 141 -0.92 0.55 17.55
C GLU A 141 -1.01 2.08 17.53
N ALA A 142 -1.38 2.63 16.37
CA ALA A 142 -1.73 4.04 16.25
C ALA A 142 -3.22 4.19 16.55
N ARG A 143 -3.56 5.04 17.52
CA ARG A 143 -4.93 5.50 17.80
C ARG A 143 -5.03 6.94 17.39
N PHE A 144 -6.05 7.29 16.63
CA PHE A 144 -6.20 8.65 16.12
C PHE A 144 -7.66 9.01 15.91
N THR A 145 -7.96 10.29 15.94
CA THR A 145 -9.28 10.82 15.61
C THR A 145 -9.25 11.41 14.20
N HIS A 146 -10.22 11.00 13.39
CA HIS A 146 -10.44 11.54 12.05
C HIS A 146 -11.95 11.80 11.87
N ASN A 147 -12.32 13.02 11.46
CA ASN A 147 -13.72 13.44 11.32
C ASN A 147 -14.58 13.14 12.58
N GLY A 148 -14.03 13.41 13.77
CA GLY A 148 -14.72 13.18 15.05
C GLY A 148 -14.89 11.71 15.47
N LYS A 149 -14.40 10.76 14.67
CA LYS A 149 -14.42 9.32 15.00
C LYS A 149 -13.02 8.85 15.40
N ARG A 150 -12.95 8.02 16.44
CA ARG A 150 -11.70 7.35 16.83
C ARG A 150 -11.48 6.12 15.95
N TYR A 151 -10.26 5.99 15.45
CA TYR A 151 -9.76 4.86 14.69
C TYR A 151 -8.51 4.31 15.35
N PHE A 152 -8.21 3.06 15.02
CA PHE A 152 -6.97 2.43 15.39
C PHE A 152 -6.45 1.56 14.23
N ALA A 153 -5.13 1.47 14.13
CA ALA A 153 -4.45 0.71 13.10
C ALA A 153 -3.11 0.19 13.63
N ILE A 154 -2.62 -0.89 13.01
CA ILE A 154 -1.24 -1.33 13.17
C ILE A 154 -0.37 -0.21 12.61
N ALA A 155 0.67 0.18 13.34
CA ALA A 155 1.62 1.21 12.98
C ALA A 155 3.02 0.60 12.92
N PHE A 156 3.61 0.58 11.74
CA PHE A 156 4.98 0.14 11.51
C PHE A 156 5.89 1.37 11.31
N PRO A 157 6.91 1.58 12.15
CA PRO A 157 7.72 2.78 12.12
C PRO A 157 8.62 2.85 10.88
N ASN A 158 8.87 4.07 10.39
CA ASN A 158 9.86 4.33 9.36
C ASN A 158 11.08 5.11 9.88
N GLY A 159 12.11 5.25 9.04
CA GLY A 159 13.39 5.86 9.41
C GLY A 159 13.35 7.37 9.68
N SER A 160 12.21 8.04 9.56
CA SER A 160 12.05 9.47 9.80
C SER A 160 10.95 9.80 10.83
N GLY A 161 10.59 8.83 11.68
CA GLY A 161 9.60 9.04 12.74
C GLY A 161 8.14 9.05 12.27
N GLY A 162 7.88 8.74 10.99
CA GLY A 162 6.55 8.45 10.48
C GLY A 162 6.21 6.96 10.61
N PHE A 163 5.01 6.60 10.17
CA PHE A 163 4.53 5.22 10.26
C PHE A 163 3.79 4.81 9.00
N GLU A 164 3.94 3.55 8.58
CA GLU A 164 2.94 2.91 7.74
C GLU A 164 1.82 2.37 8.63
N VAL A 165 0.57 2.66 8.27
CA VAL A 165 -0.59 2.24 9.04
C VAL A 165 -1.50 1.30 8.26
N ARG A 166 -1.98 0.26 8.94
CA ARG A 166 -2.90 -0.72 8.33
C ARG A 166 -3.91 -1.27 9.31
N ASN A 167 -5.14 -1.45 8.84
CA ASN A 167 -6.15 -2.29 9.46
C ASN A 167 -6.89 -3.07 8.34
N PRO A 168 -7.89 -3.91 8.64
CA PRO A 168 -8.62 -4.67 7.60
C PRO A 168 -9.23 -3.82 6.48
N TYR A 169 -9.56 -2.57 6.77
CA TYR A 169 -10.33 -1.69 5.91
C TYR A 169 -9.50 -0.56 5.28
N PHE A 170 -8.30 -0.32 5.80
CA PHE A 170 -7.50 0.84 5.47
C PHE A 170 -6.01 0.51 5.42
N LYS A 171 -5.33 1.08 4.40
CA LYS A 171 -3.87 1.19 4.31
C LYS A 171 -3.54 2.66 4.09
N GLY A 172 -2.58 3.18 4.83
CA GLY A 172 -2.11 4.55 4.67
C GLY A 172 -0.80 4.76 5.40
N CYS A 173 -0.45 6.03 5.61
CA CYS A 173 0.76 6.42 6.34
C CYS A 173 0.46 7.58 7.29
N ILE A 174 1.21 7.66 8.36
CA ILE A 174 1.40 8.84 9.19
C ILE A 174 2.71 9.48 8.72
N ALA A 175 2.63 10.71 8.25
CA ALA A 175 3.77 11.43 7.70
C ALA A 175 4.89 11.60 8.75
N PRO A 176 6.16 11.69 8.31
CA PRO A 176 6.64 11.67 6.92
C PRO A 176 6.62 10.27 6.29
N LYS A 177 6.48 10.18 4.96
CA LYS A 177 6.65 8.91 4.22
C LYS A 177 8.13 8.62 4.04
N GLU A 178 8.59 7.47 4.52
CA GLU A 178 10.00 7.06 4.41
C GLU A 178 10.12 5.53 4.38
N ILE A 179 11.28 5.02 3.93
CA ILE A 179 11.65 3.61 4.10
C ILE A 179 11.89 3.29 5.59
N SER A 180 11.79 2.03 5.97
CA SER A 180 12.28 1.53 7.25
C SER A 180 13.60 0.81 7.01
N HIS A 181 14.69 1.26 7.64
CA HIS A 181 16.00 0.61 7.58
C HIS A 181 16.31 -0.03 8.94
N ILE A 182 16.20 -1.35 9.02
CA ILE A 182 16.38 -2.12 10.25
C ILE A 182 17.78 -2.75 10.19
N ARG A 183 18.68 -2.23 11.02
CA ARG A 183 20.07 -2.69 11.11
C ARG A 183 20.29 -3.51 12.37
N GLN A 184 21.08 -4.56 12.24
CA GLN A 184 21.51 -5.36 13.38
C GLN A 184 22.59 -4.64 14.17
N SER A 185 22.61 -4.84 15.48
CA SER A 185 23.64 -4.28 16.34
C SER A 185 24.98 -5.00 16.15
N GLY A 186 26.08 -4.26 16.31
CA GLY A 186 27.43 -4.81 16.21
C GLY A 186 27.97 -4.83 14.78
N LYS A 187 28.39 -6.02 14.30
CA LYS A 187 29.13 -6.15 13.02
C LYS A 187 28.21 -5.82 11.84
N ALA A 188 28.65 -4.88 10.99
CA ALA A 188 27.99 -4.53 9.74
C ALA A 188 27.68 -5.77 8.90
N ARG A 189 26.44 -5.85 8.41
CA ARG A 189 25.97 -6.94 7.55
C ARG A 189 26.29 -6.61 6.10
N ASN A 190 26.76 -7.59 5.35
CA ASN A 190 26.99 -7.46 3.91
C ASN A 190 25.75 -7.83 3.08
N THR A 191 24.71 -8.35 3.72
CA THR A 191 23.48 -8.83 3.08
C THR A 191 22.29 -8.02 3.57
N CYS A 192 21.45 -7.57 2.64
CA CYS A 192 20.21 -6.85 2.94
C CYS A 192 19.02 -7.49 2.21
N TYR A 193 17.93 -7.70 2.94
CA TYR A 193 16.66 -8.15 2.39
C TYR A 193 15.70 -6.97 2.27
N VAL A 194 15.12 -6.79 1.09
CA VAL A 194 14.30 -5.63 0.75
C VAL A 194 12.86 -6.09 0.53
N PHE A 195 11.92 -5.47 1.23
CA PHE A 195 10.50 -5.79 1.15
C PHE A 195 9.71 -4.60 0.59
N GLU A 196 8.69 -4.87 -0.21
CA GLU A 196 7.81 -3.82 -0.74
C GLU A 196 6.99 -3.14 0.37
N GLY A 197 6.41 -3.94 1.26
CA GLY A 197 5.65 -3.46 2.41
C GLY A 197 5.95 -4.23 3.69
N PHE A 198 5.54 -3.65 4.82
CA PHE A 198 5.83 -4.23 6.13
C PHE A 198 5.11 -5.56 6.39
N MET A 199 3.97 -5.82 5.71
CA MET A 199 3.28 -7.11 5.83
C MET A 199 4.13 -8.24 5.26
N ASP A 200 4.87 -8.00 4.18
CA ASP A 200 5.78 -8.99 3.59
C ASP A 200 6.99 -9.21 4.48
N TYR A 201 7.53 -8.13 5.06
CA TYR A 201 8.56 -8.21 6.09
C TYR A 201 8.13 -9.10 7.27
N LEU A 202 6.96 -8.84 7.89
CA LEU A 202 6.43 -9.66 8.97
C LEU A 202 6.17 -11.11 8.53
N SER A 203 5.74 -11.30 7.28
CA SER A 203 5.51 -12.65 6.72
C SER A 203 6.81 -13.42 6.58
N PHE A 204 7.87 -12.77 6.13
CA PHE A 204 9.20 -13.35 6.05
C PHE A 204 9.71 -13.80 7.43
N LEU A 205 9.61 -12.92 8.44
CA LEU A 205 10.02 -13.26 9.80
C LEU A 205 9.26 -14.47 10.33
N THR A 206 7.94 -14.49 10.11
CA THR A 206 7.08 -15.62 10.53
C THR A 206 7.51 -16.92 9.85
N LEU A 207 7.70 -16.92 8.52
CA LEU A 207 8.15 -18.10 7.77
C LEU A 207 9.52 -18.60 8.23
N ARG A 208 10.45 -17.69 8.54
CA ARG A 208 11.79 -18.04 9.03
C ARG A 208 11.76 -18.68 10.41
N GLN A 209 11.00 -18.10 11.33
CA GLN A 209 10.85 -18.63 12.68
C GLN A 209 10.22 -20.03 12.66
N GLU A 210 9.24 -20.28 11.78
CA GLU A 210 8.63 -21.61 11.64
C GLU A 210 9.55 -22.65 10.98
N SER A 211 10.36 -22.24 10.01
CA SER A 211 11.20 -23.16 9.22
C SER A 211 12.48 -23.57 9.95
N CYS A 212 13.01 -22.69 10.81
CA CYS A 212 14.26 -22.91 11.54
C CYS A 212 14.08 -22.63 13.04
N PRO A 213 13.29 -23.42 13.78
CA PRO A 213 12.99 -23.14 15.19
C PRO A 213 14.23 -23.16 16.09
N ASN A 214 15.27 -23.93 15.73
CA ASN A 214 16.51 -24.04 16.51
C ASN A 214 17.57 -22.99 16.13
N TYR A 215 17.44 -22.34 14.98
CA TYR A 215 18.37 -21.33 14.45
C TYR A 215 17.59 -20.30 13.62
N PRO A 216 16.76 -19.46 14.28
CA PRO A 216 15.93 -18.50 13.57
C PRO A 216 16.72 -17.32 13.01
N GLU A 217 18.05 -17.23 13.25
CA GLU A 217 18.96 -16.11 12.95
C GLU A 217 18.37 -15.05 12.00
N LEU A 218 17.60 -14.14 12.60
CA LEU A 218 17.02 -12.99 11.93
C LEU A 218 18.03 -11.84 11.84
N ASP A 219 19.24 -12.04 12.38
CA ASP A 219 20.27 -11.03 12.53
C ASP A 219 21.48 -11.28 11.63
N GLY A 220 21.46 -12.30 10.76
CA GLY A 220 22.49 -12.51 9.73
C GLY A 220 22.48 -11.46 8.60
N GLN A 221 21.42 -10.66 8.52
CA GLN A 221 21.17 -9.66 7.48
C GLN A 221 20.50 -8.41 8.07
N ASP A 222 20.62 -7.30 7.35
CA ASP A 222 19.81 -6.12 7.58
C ASP A 222 18.55 -6.15 6.71
N TYR A 223 17.57 -5.32 7.06
CA TYR A 223 16.31 -5.24 6.34
C TYR A 223 16.00 -3.82 5.88
N ILE A 224 15.46 -3.70 4.67
CA ILE A 224 14.84 -2.47 4.20
C ILE A 224 13.40 -2.77 3.84
N VAL A 225 12.48 -2.01 4.39
CA VAL A 225 11.07 -2.03 3.98
C VAL A 225 10.79 -0.74 3.23
N LEU A 226 10.42 -0.85 1.96
CA LEU A 226 10.19 0.31 1.11
C LEU A 226 8.98 1.12 1.58
N ASN A 227 8.01 0.48 2.22
CA ASN A 227 6.73 1.07 2.63
C ASN A 227 5.85 1.52 1.45
N SER A 228 6.36 1.40 0.23
CA SER A 228 5.71 1.58 -1.07
C SER A 228 6.82 1.56 -2.13
N VAL A 229 6.57 0.97 -3.30
CA VAL A 229 7.51 1.06 -4.44
C VAL A 229 7.88 2.50 -4.83
N SER A 230 7.04 3.49 -4.47
CA SER A 230 7.35 4.91 -4.68
C SER A 230 8.60 5.38 -3.92
N ASN A 231 9.03 4.65 -2.90
CA ASN A 231 10.21 4.98 -2.09
C ASN A 231 11.49 4.25 -2.56
N VAL A 232 11.47 3.52 -3.68
CA VAL A 232 12.67 2.83 -4.22
C VAL A 232 13.88 3.74 -4.29
N ASN A 233 13.71 4.98 -4.80
CA ASN A 233 14.80 5.94 -4.92
C ASN A 233 15.46 6.25 -3.57
N LYS A 234 14.69 6.24 -2.48
CA LYS A 234 15.20 6.49 -1.13
C LYS A 234 15.99 5.30 -0.59
N ALA A 235 15.70 4.09 -1.08
CA ALA A 235 16.43 2.88 -0.72
C ALA A 235 17.74 2.69 -1.50
N LEU A 236 17.94 3.36 -2.64
CA LEU A 236 19.15 3.17 -3.46
C LEU A 236 20.42 3.47 -2.66
N TYR A 237 20.54 4.68 -2.11
CA TYR A 237 21.72 5.08 -1.35
C TYR A 237 22.09 4.11 -0.20
N PRO A 238 21.17 3.74 0.72
CA PRO A 238 21.51 2.78 1.78
C PRO A 238 21.83 1.37 1.23
N LEU A 239 21.22 0.94 0.12
CA LEU A 239 21.54 -0.33 -0.52
C LEU A 239 22.97 -0.40 -1.05
N GLY A 240 23.59 0.75 -1.33
CA GLY A 240 25.00 0.87 -1.72
C GLY A 240 26.01 0.32 -0.68
N ASN A 241 25.58 0.01 0.54
CA ASN A 241 26.46 -0.54 1.58
C ASN A 241 26.49 -2.08 1.61
N TYR A 242 25.67 -2.77 0.81
CA TYR A 242 25.53 -4.23 0.86
C TYR A 242 26.13 -4.89 -0.39
N GLU A 243 26.77 -6.04 -0.22
CA GLU A 243 27.28 -6.86 -1.33
C GLU A 243 26.18 -7.74 -1.94
N ARG A 244 25.25 -8.19 -1.08
CA ARG A 244 24.14 -9.07 -1.45
C ARG A 244 22.81 -8.41 -1.12
N ILE A 245 21.94 -8.30 -2.12
CA ILE A 245 20.62 -7.69 -2.00
C ILE A 245 19.59 -8.72 -2.45
N HIS A 246 18.61 -9.03 -1.60
CA HIS A 246 17.52 -9.95 -1.94
C HIS A 246 16.20 -9.18 -1.92
N CYS A 247 15.53 -9.09 -3.05
CA CYS A 247 14.29 -8.32 -3.19
C CYS A 247 13.07 -9.24 -3.12
N PHE A 248 12.20 -8.98 -2.15
CA PHE A 248 10.92 -9.63 -1.91
C PHE A 248 9.79 -8.63 -2.26
N PHE A 249 9.57 -8.44 -3.56
CA PHE A 249 8.53 -7.53 -4.08
C PHE A 249 7.30 -8.28 -4.56
N ASP A 250 6.20 -7.56 -4.72
CA ASP A 250 4.96 -8.15 -5.23
C ASP A 250 5.20 -8.69 -6.66
N ASN A 251 4.53 -9.79 -7.00
CA ASN A 251 4.50 -10.38 -8.34
C ASN A 251 3.58 -9.57 -9.27
N ASP A 252 3.78 -8.26 -9.31
CA ASP A 252 3.07 -7.33 -10.18
C ASP A 252 4.02 -6.40 -10.93
N HIS A 253 3.47 -5.57 -11.82
CA HIS A 253 4.27 -4.67 -12.64
C HIS A 253 5.07 -3.66 -11.79
N ALA A 254 4.53 -3.22 -10.67
CA ALA A 254 5.15 -2.22 -9.82
C ALA A 254 6.36 -2.79 -9.08
N GLY A 255 6.22 -4.01 -8.53
CA GLY A 255 7.32 -4.76 -7.92
C GLY A 255 8.43 -5.10 -8.93
N MET A 256 8.06 -5.53 -10.15
CA MET A 256 9.04 -5.79 -11.22
C MET A 256 9.83 -4.54 -11.61
N GLU A 257 9.16 -3.38 -11.71
CA GLU A 257 9.82 -2.11 -12.04
C GLU A 257 10.74 -1.64 -10.90
N ALA A 258 10.33 -1.82 -9.65
CA ALA A 258 11.17 -1.54 -8.48
C ALA A 258 12.47 -2.36 -8.51
N LEU A 259 12.38 -3.67 -8.80
CA LEU A 259 13.56 -4.53 -8.96
C LEU A 259 14.46 -4.07 -10.11
N ARG A 260 13.86 -3.67 -11.24
CA ARG A 260 14.60 -3.17 -12.40
C ARG A 260 15.41 -1.91 -12.07
N GLN A 261 14.85 -0.99 -11.29
CA GLN A 261 15.55 0.21 -10.83
C GLN A 261 16.77 -0.13 -9.97
N ILE A 262 16.62 -1.04 -9.00
CA ILE A 262 17.74 -1.47 -8.15
C ILE A 262 18.83 -2.18 -8.98
N ARG A 263 18.45 -3.03 -9.94
CA ARG A 263 19.38 -3.69 -10.85
C ARG A 263 20.10 -2.71 -11.77
N LYS A 264 19.41 -1.67 -12.23
CA LYS A 264 20.02 -0.63 -13.07
C LYS A 264 21.12 0.10 -12.31
N GLU A 265 20.90 0.39 -11.04
CA GLU A 265 21.86 1.11 -10.20
C GLU A 265 23.05 0.23 -9.80
N TYR A 266 22.80 -1.01 -9.38
CA TYR A 266 23.82 -1.82 -8.70
C TYR A 266 24.12 -3.18 -9.32
N GLY A 267 23.41 -3.60 -10.37
CA GLY A 267 23.51 -4.95 -10.92
C GLY A 267 24.86 -5.31 -11.55
N ARG A 268 25.76 -4.34 -11.73
CA ARG A 268 27.14 -4.58 -12.20
C ARG A 268 28.07 -5.02 -11.07
N ASP A 269 27.90 -4.45 -9.88
CA ASP A 269 28.88 -4.56 -8.79
C ASP A 269 28.37 -5.39 -7.61
N ARG A 270 27.06 -5.66 -7.55
CA ARG A 270 26.40 -6.32 -6.41
C ARG A 270 25.62 -7.55 -6.86
N TYR A 271 25.57 -8.54 -5.98
CA TYR A 271 24.68 -9.68 -6.17
C TYR A 271 23.25 -9.28 -5.82
N ILE A 272 22.36 -9.24 -6.82
CA ILE A 272 20.94 -8.93 -6.64
C ILE A 272 20.09 -10.16 -6.98
N ARG A 273 19.42 -10.71 -5.97
CA ARG A 273 18.49 -11.83 -6.13
C ARG A 273 17.05 -11.34 -6.14
N ASP A 274 16.31 -11.81 -7.13
CA ASP A 274 14.85 -11.74 -7.12
C ASP A 274 14.31 -12.90 -6.28
N ALA A 275 13.75 -12.60 -5.11
CA ALA A 275 13.18 -13.59 -4.21
C ALA A 275 11.70 -13.90 -4.53
N SER A 276 11.07 -13.15 -5.43
CA SER A 276 9.66 -13.34 -5.80
C SER A 276 9.34 -14.71 -6.38
N GLN A 277 10.36 -15.34 -6.97
CA GLN A 277 10.33 -16.71 -7.49
C GLN A 277 9.96 -17.75 -6.41
N ILE A 278 10.30 -17.50 -5.14
CA ILE A 278 10.02 -18.42 -4.02
C ILE A 278 8.50 -18.56 -3.80
N TYR A 279 7.75 -17.50 -4.07
CA TYR A 279 6.29 -17.44 -3.92
C TYR A 279 5.60 -17.26 -5.27
N SER A 280 6.15 -17.87 -6.32
CA SER A 280 5.50 -17.93 -7.63
C SER A 280 4.06 -18.47 -7.53
N GLY A 281 3.13 -17.82 -8.23
CA GLY A 281 1.70 -18.12 -8.14
C GLY A 281 0.99 -17.50 -6.93
N CYS A 282 1.66 -16.63 -6.17
CA CYS A 282 1.06 -15.76 -5.17
C CYS A 282 1.35 -14.30 -5.53
N LYS A 283 0.42 -13.40 -5.24
CA LYS A 283 0.61 -11.96 -5.48
C LYS A 283 1.77 -11.41 -4.67
N ASP A 284 1.82 -11.74 -3.39
CA ASP A 284 2.79 -11.20 -2.43
C ASP A 284 3.25 -12.29 -1.46
N LEU A 285 4.24 -11.97 -0.62
CA LEU A 285 4.81 -12.94 0.33
C LEU A 285 3.80 -13.29 1.43
N ASN A 286 2.91 -12.37 1.78
CA ASN A 286 1.87 -12.62 2.78
C ASN A 286 0.77 -13.57 2.29
N GLU A 287 0.40 -13.54 1.01
CA GLU A 287 -0.50 -14.51 0.39
C GLU A 287 0.14 -15.90 0.40
N TYR A 288 1.44 -15.99 0.11
CA TYR A 288 2.17 -17.24 0.20
C TYR A 288 2.15 -17.83 1.61
N LEU A 289 2.41 -17.01 2.64
CA LEU A 289 2.31 -17.43 4.04
C LEU A 289 0.91 -17.97 4.39
N GLN A 290 -0.16 -17.26 3.99
CA GLN A 290 -1.53 -17.73 4.23
C GLN A 290 -1.78 -19.10 3.60
N LYS A 291 -1.33 -19.33 2.36
CA LYS A 291 -1.42 -20.65 1.70
C LYS A 291 -0.63 -21.73 2.46
N GLN A 292 0.54 -21.42 3.02
CA GLN A 292 1.30 -22.37 3.83
C GLN A 292 0.58 -22.74 5.12
N VAL A 293 -0.01 -21.76 5.81
CA VAL A 293 -0.81 -21.98 7.02
C VAL A 293 -2.02 -22.86 6.71
N GLU A 294 -2.73 -22.59 5.62
CA GLU A 294 -3.88 -23.39 5.19
C GLU A 294 -3.49 -24.84 4.87
N ARG A 295 -2.41 -25.04 4.10
CA ARG A 295 -1.87 -26.38 3.79
C ARG A 295 -1.53 -27.14 5.07
N LYS A 296 -0.87 -26.50 6.04
CA LYS A 296 -0.54 -27.12 7.34
C LYS A 296 -1.80 -27.54 8.10
N ARG A 297 -2.83 -26.69 8.15
CA ARG A 297 -4.12 -27.02 8.78
C ARG A 297 -4.77 -28.24 8.14
N GLN A 298 -4.81 -28.30 6.81
CA GLN A 298 -5.36 -29.45 6.07
C GLN A 298 -4.59 -30.75 6.38
N VAL A 299 -3.25 -30.71 6.43
CA VAL A 299 -2.42 -31.87 6.78
C VAL A 299 -2.65 -32.32 8.22
N GLN A 300 -2.81 -31.40 9.17
CA GLN A 300 -3.10 -31.73 10.58
C GLN A 300 -4.49 -32.35 10.74
N SER A 301 -5.53 -31.80 10.08
CA SER A 301 -6.87 -32.39 10.06
C SER A 301 -6.86 -33.81 9.46
N ALA A 302 -6.13 -34.03 8.36
CA ALA A 302 -6.02 -35.35 7.74
C ALA A 302 -5.29 -36.37 8.64
N LYS A 303 -4.29 -35.94 9.42
CA LYS A 303 -3.61 -36.79 10.41
C LYS A 303 -4.50 -37.12 11.61
N GLY A 304 -5.27 -36.15 12.12
CA GLY A 304 -6.22 -36.36 13.23
C GLY A 304 -7.35 -37.33 12.90
N VAL A 305 -7.83 -37.34 11.65
CA VAL A 305 -8.85 -38.31 11.17
C VAL A 305 -8.28 -39.72 11.05
N ARG A 306 -7.00 -39.88 10.67
CA ARG A 306 -6.34 -41.21 10.60
C ARG A 306 -6.06 -41.84 11.96
N SER A 307 -5.92 -41.05 13.03
CA SER A 307 -5.75 -41.56 14.40
C SER A 307 -7.07 -42.01 15.06
N GLN A 308 -8.22 -41.74 14.45
CA GLN A 308 -9.53 -42.25 14.89
C GLN A 308 -10.01 -43.37 13.95
N SER A 309 -9.29 -44.49 13.93
CA SER A 309 -9.86 -45.73 13.39
C SER A 309 -10.91 -46.28 14.37
N PRO A 310 -12.07 -46.79 13.92
CA PRO A 310 -13.13 -47.23 14.81
C PRO A 310 -12.68 -48.48 15.58
N GLU A 311 -12.82 -48.44 16.91
CA GLU A 311 -12.78 -49.65 17.72
C GLU A 311 -13.79 -50.66 17.15
N LYS A 312 -13.28 -51.83 16.73
CA LYS A 312 -14.13 -52.95 16.34
C LYS A 312 -14.98 -53.33 17.55
N LYS A 313 -16.26 -52.98 17.53
CA LYS A 313 -17.27 -53.62 18.37
C LYS A 313 -17.31 -55.10 18.01
N ASN A 314 -16.60 -55.93 18.79
CA ASN A 314 -16.78 -57.37 18.75
C ASN A 314 -18.19 -57.69 19.24
N GLY A 315 -19.05 -58.02 18.29
CA GLY A 315 -20.40 -58.50 18.53
C GLY A 315 -20.38 -59.84 19.28
N PHE A 316 -21.38 -59.97 20.15
CA PHE A 316 -21.84 -61.19 20.79
C PHE A 316 -21.80 -62.43 19.88
N ARG A 317 -21.40 -63.56 20.45
CA ARG A 317 -21.85 -64.88 19.98
C ARG A 317 -22.50 -65.63 21.15
N LEU A 318 -23.66 -66.19 20.83
CA LEU A 318 -24.49 -67.12 21.61
C LEU A 318 -23.69 -68.36 22.04
#